data_AF-A0A0B0SAJ6-F1
#
_entry.id   AF-A0A0B0SAJ6-F1
#
_cell.length_a   1.000
_cell.length_b   1.000
_cell.length_c   1.000
_cell.angle_alpha   90.00
_cell.angle_beta   90.00
_cell.angle_gamma   90.00
#
_symmetry.space_group_name_H-M   'P 1'
#
loop_
_entity.id
_entity.type
_entity.pdbx_description
1 polymer ?
#
loop_
_entity_poly.entity_id
_entity_poly.type
_entity_poly.pdbx_seq_one_letter_code
_entity_poly.pdbx_strand_id
1 'polypeptide(L)'
;MLEALAFAVLLALAFRLERRLPLWVLGIWLNLLFFVYQNELGSGWLAYLRGLGAGLFLAAGYGRPDLAWALTPWPLLLYLRLDVREFLLYLPTLGEGMLLGSLLYLAGFRKR
;
A
#
# COMPACT_ATOMS: atom_id res chain seq x y z
N MET A 1 -14.66 -10.20 1.60
CA MET A 1 -14.47 -10.28 3.08
C MET A 1 -13.09 -10.85 3.44
N LEU A 2 -12.64 -11.96 2.81
CA LEU A 2 -11.31 -12.55 3.08
C LEU A 2 -10.13 -11.60 2.81
N GLU A 3 -10.19 -10.79 1.75
CA GLU A 3 -9.11 -9.83 1.43
C GLU A 3 -8.94 -8.75 2.48
N ALA A 4 -10.04 -8.20 3.00
CA ALA A 4 -10.00 -7.22 4.08
C ALA A 4 -9.40 -7.84 5.36
N LEU A 5 -9.69 -9.12 5.61
CA LEU A 5 -9.13 -9.86 6.74
C LEU A 5 -7.63 -10.13 6.56
N ALA A 6 -7.20 -10.57 5.38
CA ALA A 6 -5.80 -10.79 5.04
C ALA A 6 -5.00 -9.48 5.17
N PHE A 7 -5.55 -8.37 4.66
CA PHE A 7 -4.95 -7.05 4.81
C PHE A 7 -4.87 -6.63 6.29
N ALA A 8 -5.95 -6.82 7.07
CA ALA A 8 -5.95 -6.50 8.50
C ALA A 8 -4.93 -7.32 9.29
N VAL A 9 -4.74 -8.60 8.94
CA VAL A 9 -3.71 -9.47 9.55
C VAL A 9 -2.31 -8.98 9.21
N LEU A 10 -2.04 -8.64 7.93
CA LEU A 10 -0.75 -8.09 7.52
C LEU A 10 -0.45 -6.76 8.22
N LEU A 11 -1.46 -5.89 8.35
CA LEU A 11 -1.35 -4.62 9.04
C LEU A 11 -1.09 -4.81 10.54
N ALA A 12 -1.81 -5.72 11.20
CA ALA A 12 -1.63 -6.05 12.60
C ALA A 12 -0.23 -6.64 12.87
N LEU A 13 0.26 -7.49 11.96
CA LEU A 13 1.61 -8.02 12.02
C LEU A 13 2.65 -6.90 11.86
N ALA A 14 2.46 -5.98 10.91
CA ALA A 14 3.34 -4.83 10.72
C ALA A 14 3.39 -3.95 11.98
N PHE A 15 2.26 -3.59 12.57
CA PHE A 15 2.22 -2.84 13.83
C PHE A 15 2.89 -3.57 14.99
N ARG A 16 2.73 -4.90 15.08
CA ARG A 16 3.42 -5.70 16.10
C ARG A 16 4.94 -5.68 15.92
N LEU A 17 5.41 -5.63 14.69
CA LEU A 17 6.84 -5.66 14.35
C LEU A 17 7.48 -4.28 14.24
N GLU A 18 6.71 -3.19 14.22
CA GLU A 18 7.22 -1.81 14.11
C GLU A 18 8.22 -1.44 15.21
N ARG A 19 8.11 -2.04 16.39
CA ARG A 19 9.09 -1.84 17.48
C ARG A 19 10.41 -2.61 17.29
N ARG A 20 10.46 -3.53 16.33
CA ARG A 20 11.61 -4.43 16.07
C ARG A 20 12.27 -4.17 14.73
N LEU A 21 11.53 -3.63 13.76
CA LEU A 21 12.00 -3.41 12.41
C LEU A 21 11.65 -1.99 11.95
N PRO A 22 12.48 -1.36 11.11
CA PRO A 22 12.15 -0.07 10.51
C PRO A 22 10.85 -0.16 9.71
N LEU A 23 10.02 0.88 9.80
CA LEU A 23 8.75 0.95 9.07
C LEU A 23 8.91 0.74 7.55
N TRP A 24 9.97 1.26 6.94
CA TRP A 24 10.20 1.08 5.50
C TRP A 24 10.48 -0.38 5.12
N VAL A 25 11.18 -1.14 5.98
CA VAL A 25 11.39 -2.59 5.78
C VAL A 25 10.05 -3.31 5.82
N LEU A 26 9.22 -2.99 6.81
CA LEU A 26 7.87 -3.55 6.92
C LEU A 26 7.02 -3.17 5.71
N GLY A 27 7.13 -1.93 5.23
CA GLY A 27 6.46 -1.45 4.02
C GLY A 27 6.84 -2.25 2.78
N ILE A 28 8.12 -2.54 2.57
CA ILE A 28 8.61 -3.34 1.43
C ILE A 28 8.00 -4.74 1.48
N TRP A 29 8.07 -5.42 2.62
CA TRP A 29 7.57 -6.77 2.76
C TRP A 29 6.05 -6.83 2.68
N LEU A 30 5.34 -5.89 3.30
CA LEU A 30 3.89 -5.85 3.24
C LEU A 30 3.40 -5.59 1.81
N ASN A 31 4.07 -4.69 1.09
CA ASN A 31 3.80 -4.42 -0.32
C ASN A 31 3.99 -5.68 -1.17
N LEU A 32 5.13 -6.37 -1.03
CA LEU A 32 5.42 -7.60 -1.77
C LEU A 32 4.44 -8.73 -1.43
N LEU A 33 4.19 -8.98 -0.14
CA LEU A 33 3.28 -10.04 0.30
C LEU A 33 1.84 -9.76 -0.14
N PHE A 34 1.41 -8.50 -0.07
CA PHE A 34 0.07 -8.13 -0.52
C PHE A 34 -0.06 -8.23 -2.04
N PHE A 35 0.99 -7.88 -2.80
CA PHE A 35 1.05 -8.11 -4.24
C PHE A 35 0.93 -9.60 -4.57
N VAL A 36 1.74 -10.46 -3.96
CA VAL A 36 1.71 -11.92 -4.18
C VAL A 36 0.33 -12.48 -3.83
N TYR A 37 -0.22 -12.09 -2.68
CA TYR A 37 -1.56 -12.53 -2.28
C TYR A 37 -2.61 -12.15 -3.33
N GLN A 38 -2.59 -10.91 -3.83
CA GLN A 38 -3.56 -10.44 -4.82
C GLN A 38 -3.36 -11.05 -6.21
N ASN A 39 -2.13 -11.47 -6.55
CA ASN A 39 -1.82 -12.15 -7.80
C ASN A 39 -2.27 -13.63 -7.78
N GLU A 40 -2.06 -14.33 -6.67
CA GLU A 40 -2.30 -15.79 -6.58
C GLU A 40 -3.69 -16.16 -6.09
N LEU A 41 -4.26 -15.38 -5.16
CA LEU A 41 -5.44 -15.78 -4.38
C LEU A 41 -6.54 -14.70 -4.30
N GLY A 42 -6.22 -13.45 -4.65
CA GLY A 42 -7.12 -12.32 -4.50
C GLY A 42 -7.92 -11.98 -5.76
N SER A 43 -8.68 -10.88 -5.68
CA SER A 43 -9.49 -10.35 -6.79
C SER A 43 -8.69 -9.56 -7.84
N GLY A 44 -7.37 -9.57 -7.75
CA GLY A 44 -6.46 -8.89 -8.68
C GLY A 44 -5.97 -7.53 -8.17
N TRP A 45 -5.38 -6.74 -9.07
CA TRP A 45 -4.54 -5.60 -8.67
C TRP A 45 -5.32 -4.38 -8.20
N LEU A 46 -6.64 -4.33 -8.39
CA LEU A 46 -7.44 -3.17 -8.00
C LEU A 46 -7.44 -2.94 -6.48
N ALA A 47 -7.67 -4.00 -5.70
CA ALA A 47 -7.66 -3.93 -4.24
C ALA A 47 -6.24 -3.64 -3.71
N TYR A 48 -5.22 -4.22 -4.36
CA TYR A 48 -3.81 -3.94 -4.11
C TYR A 48 -3.49 -2.45 -4.27
N LEU A 49 -3.85 -1.86 -5.41
CA LEU A 49 -3.56 -0.46 -5.73
C LEU A 49 -4.31 0.52 -4.84
N ARG A 50 -5.59 0.25 -4.51
CA ARG A 50 -6.34 1.09 -3.56
C ARG A 50 -5.70 1.07 -2.17
N GLY A 51 -5.31 -0.10 -1.70
CA GLY A 51 -4.63 -0.26 -0.41
C GLY A 51 -3.28 0.47 -0.37
N LEU A 52 -2.46 0.30 -1.41
CA LEU A 52 -1.19 1.01 -1.54
C LEU A 52 -1.38 2.52 -1.66
N GLY A 53 -2.33 2.99 -2.46
CA GLY A 53 -2.60 4.42 -2.62
C GLY A 53 -2.97 5.07 -1.29
N ALA A 54 -3.80 4.41 -0.48
CA ALA A 54 -4.16 4.90 0.84
C ALA A 54 -2.93 4.96 1.77
N GLY A 55 -2.15 3.89 1.81
CA GLY A 55 -0.92 3.82 2.62
C GLY A 55 0.13 4.83 2.19
N LEU A 56 0.33 5.03 0.89
CA LEU A 56 1.27 5.98 0.31
C LEU A 56 0.88 7.42 0.66
N PHE A 57 -0.40 7.78 0.52
CA PHE A 57 -0.88 9.10 0.93
C PHE A 57 -0.67 9.33 2.42
N LEU A 58 -1.03 8.35 3.26
CA LEU A 58 -0.85 8.47 4.71
C LEU A 58 0.63 8.59 5.10
N ALA A 59 1.51 7.78 4.51
CA ALA A 59 2.94 7.83 4.76
C ALA A 59 3.53 9.19 4.36
N ALA A 60 3.15 9.72 3.20
CA ALA A 60 3.55 11.06 2.77
C ALA A 60 2.98 12.15 3.68
N GLY A 61 1.68 12.09 4.00
CA GLY A 61 0.97 13.06 4.84
C GLY A 61 1.50 13.12 6.28
N TYR A 62 1.97 12.00 6.83
CA TYR A 62 2.61 11.93 8.15
C TYR A 62 4.14 12.13 8.12
N GLY A 63 4.72 12.54 6.99
CA GLY A 63 6.15 12.88 6.90
C GLY A 63 7.07 11.66 7.02
N ARG A 64 6.68 10.50 6.49
CA ARG A 64 7.46 9.26 6.46
C ARG A 64 7.89 8.93 5.02
N PRO A 65 8.87 9.66 4.44
CA PRO A 65 9.24 9.50 3.03
C PRO A 65 9.75 8.09 2.70
N ASP A 66 10.50 7.46 3.60
CA ASP A 66 11.02 6.10 3.39
C ASP A 66 9.89 5.06 3.28
N LEU A 67 8.84 5.24 4.08
CA LEU A 67 7.65 4.38 4.02
C LEU A 67 6.83 4.67 2.75
N ALA A 68 6.71 5.93 2.35
CA ALA A 68 6.04 6.28 1.10
C ALA A 68 6.75 5.64 -0.10
N TRP A 69 8.09 5.65 -0.12
CA TRP A 69 8.88 4.94 -1.11
C TRP A 69 8.66 3.43 -1.09
N ALA A 70 8.67 2.81 0.10
CA ALA A 70 8.42 1.38 0.26
C ALA A 70 7.04 0.93 -0.26
N LEU A 71 6.04 1.82 -0.19
CA LEU A 71 4.66 1.59 -0.62
C LEU A 71 4.40 1.99 -2.08
N THR A 72 5.41 2.45 -2.82
CA THR A 72 5.26 2.60 -4.27
C THR A 72 4.93 1.24 -4.90
N PRO A 73 4.12 1.16 -5.96
CA PRO A 73 3.72 -0.10 -6.59
C PRO A 73 4.84 -0.73 -7.44
N TRP A 74 6.06 -0.79 -6.90
CA TRP A 74 7.23 -1.39 -7.53
C TRP A 74 7.04 -2.89 -7.87
N PRO A 75 6.33 -3.73 -7.08
CA PRO A 75 6.09 -5.12 -7.48
C PRO A 75 5.28 -5.22 -8.76
N LEU A 76 4.25 -4.38 -8.89
CA LEU A 76 3.46 -4.29 -10.12
C LEU A 76 4.31 -3.79 -11.28
N LEU A 77 5.15 -2.77 -11.07
CA LEU A 77 6.05 -2.27 -12.11
C LEU A 77 7.01 -3.37 -12.61
N LEU A 78 7.56 -4.18 -11.70
CA LEU A 78 8.40 -5.33 -12.05
C LEU A 78 7.61 -6.41 -12.79
N TYR A 79 6.38 -6.70 -12.35
CA TYR A 79 5.49 -7.66 -13.01
C TYR A 79 5.19 -7.24 -14.46
N LEU A 80 4.94 -5.95 -14.68
CA LEU A 80 4.74 -5.32 -15.98
C LEU A 80 6.04 -5.14 -16.78
N ARG A 81 7.16 -5.71 -16.32
CA ARG A 81 8.47 -5.63 -17.00
C ARG A 81 8.93 -4.20 -17.26
N LEU A 82 8.59 -3.29 -16.33
CA LEU A 82 8.88 -1.86 -16.43
C LEU A 82 8.15 -1.15 -17.58
N ASP A 83 7.08 -1.72 -18.12
CA ASP A 83 6.23 -1.04 -19.10
C ASP A 83 5.41 0.07 -18.43
N VAL A 84 5.89 1.30 -18.57
CA VAL A 84 5.25 2.49 -18.00
C VAL A 84 3.88 2.74 -18.63
N ARG A 85 3.67 2.40 -19.91
CA ARG A 85 2.39 2.66 -20.58
C ARG A 85 1.29 1.78 -20.00
N GLU A 86 1.60 0.51 -19.77
CA GLU A 86 0.68 -0.41 -19.11
C GLU A 86 0.46 -0.01 -17.65
N PHE A 87 1.52 0.40 -16.95
CA PHE A 87 1.43 0.90 -15.59
C PHE A 87 0.50 2.13 -15.44
N LEU A 88 0.47 3.03 -16.43
CA LEU A 88 -0.41 4.22 -16.41
C LEU A 88 -1.89 3.87 -16.39
N LEU A 89 -2.30 2.69 -16.87
CA LEU A 89 -3.70 2.24 -16.82
C LEU A 89 -4.18 2.00 -15.37
N TYR A 90 -3.24 1.78 -14.45
CA TYR A 90 -3.49 1.49 -13.05
C TYR A 90 -3.44 2.72 -12.13
N LEU A 91 -2.96 3.85 -12.67
CA LEU A 91 -2.85 5.12 -11.93
C LEU A 91 -4.19 5.62 -11.36
N PRO A 92 -5.33 5.54 -12.08
CA PRO A 92 -6.62 5.95 -11.53
C PRO A 92 -6.98 5.19 -10.25
N THR A 93 -6.76 3.88 -10.21
CA THR A 93 -7.06 3.06 -9.03
C THR A 93 -6.13 3.36 -7.85
N LEU A 94 -4.86 3.64 -8.13
CA LEU A 94 -3.93 4.12 -7.11
C LEU A 94 -4.40 5.48 -6.55
N GLY A 95 -4.86 6.38 -7.42
CA GLY A 95 -5.44 7.68 -7.06
C GLY A 95 -6.70 7.56 -6.21
N GLU A 96 -7.62 6.64 -6.52
CA GLU A 96 -8.77 6.32 -5.66
C GLU A 96 -8.31 5.88 -4.26
N GLY A 97 -7.27 5.06 -4.18
CA GLY A 97 -6.62 4.71 -2.92
C GLY A 97 -6.11 5.93 -2.16
N MET A 98 -5.41 6.84 -2.84
CA MET A 98 -4.92 8.07 -2.24
C MET A 98 -6.07 8.97 -1.75
N LEU A 99 -7.19 9.02 -2.45
CA LEU A 99 -8.39 9.72 -1.99
C LEU A 99 -8.91 9.09 -0.68
N LEU A 100 -9.00 7.76 -0.60
CA LEU A 100 -9.32 7.07 0.66
C LEU A 100 -8.30 7.39 1.76
N GLY A 101 -7.00 7.38 1.45
CA GLY A 101 -5.94 7.79 2.37
C GLY A 101 -6.09 9.22 2.85
N SER A 102 -6.54 10.14 1.99
CA SER A 102 -6.79 11.53 2.37
C SER A 102 -8.00 11.66 3.31
N LEU A 103 -9.08 10.91 3.06
CA LEU A 103 -10.21 10.84 3.97
C LEU A 103 -9.80 10.26 5.33
N LEU A 104 -9.00 9.20 5.35
CA LEU A 104 -8.46 8.61 6.58
C LEU A 104 -7.52 9.57 7.31
N TYR A 105 -6.68 10.31 6.58
CA TYR A 105 -5.79 11.33 7.14
C TYR A 105 -6.58 12.46 7.79
N LEU A 106 -7.66 12.92 7.15
CA LEU A 106 -8.56 13.94 7.68
C LEU A 106 -9.36 13.43 8.89
N ALA A 107 -9.89 12.21 8.81
CA ALA A 107 -10.63 11.56 9.90
C ALA A 107 -9.73 11.25 11.11
N GLY A 108 -8.46 10.96 10.86
CA GLY A 108 -7.42 10.72 11.86
C GLY A 108 -6.85 11.98 12.50
N PHE A 109 -7.49 13.14 12.32
CA PHE A 109 -7.19 14.44 12.94
C PHE A 109 -5.72 14.61 13.30
N ARG A 110 -4.95 15.17 12.35
CA ARG A 110 -3.61 15.76 12.54
C ARG A 110 -3.41 16.15 14.01
N LYS A 111 -2.75 15.28 14.79
CA LYS A 111 -2.31 15.62 16.14
C LYS A 111 -1.45 16.87 16.00
N ARG A 112 -2.03 18.00 16.39
CA ARG A 112 -1.27 19.16 16.84
C ARG A 112 -0.79 18.87 18.24
#